data_AF-A0A956X0S2-F1
#
_entry.id   AF-A0A956X0S2-F1
#
_cell.length_a   1.000
_cell.length_b   1.000
_cell.length_c   1.000
_cell.angle_alpha   90.00
_cell.angle_beta   90.00
_cell.angle_gamma   90.00
#
_symmetry.space_group_name_H-M   'P 1'
#
loop_
_entity.id
_entity.type
_entity.pdbx_description
1 polymer ?
#
loop_
_entity_poly.entity_id
_entity_poly.type
_entity_poly.pdbx_seq_one_letter_code
_entity_poly.pdbx_strand_id
1 'polypeptide(L)'
;MTPHRPRTAILHYSAPPVVGGVEAVMLAHARTFVEAGLKVTVVAGRGDQAALPADADLALVPEIDSRHPEIMQASVQLAAG
;
A
#
# COMPACT_ATOMS: atom_id res chain seq x y z
N MET A 1 13.77 -30.11 2.59
CA MET A 1 13.47 -29.03 1.63
C MET A 1 12.46 -28.11 2.28
N THR A 2 12.82 -26.86 2.58
CA THR A 2 11.85 -25.86 3.04
C THR A 2 10.92 -25.50 1.87
N PRO A 3 9.60 -25.50 2.04
CA PRO A 3 8.68 -25.16 0.96
C PRO A 3 8.92 -23.71 0.51
N HIS A 4 9.01 -23.49 -0.81
CA HIS A 4 9.10 -22.16 -1.39
C HIS A 4 7.77 -21.42 -1.14
N ARG A 5 7.78 -20.44 -0.23
CA ARG A 5 6.62 -19.55 -0.02
C ARG A 5 6.71 -18.39 -1.02
N PRO A 6 5.64 -18.10 -1.79
CA PRO A 6 5.62 -16.96 -2.68
C PRO A 6 5.79 -15.66 -1.89
N ARG A 7 6.49 -14.69 -2.50
CA ARG A 7 6.59 -13.33 -1.98
C ARG A 7 5.38 -12.56 -2.49
N THR A 8 4.59 -11.99 -1.59
CA THR A 8 3.35 -11.27 -1.93
C THR A 8 3.54 -9.79 -1.69
N ALA A 9 3.05 -8.96 -2.61
CA ALA A 9 3.00 -7.51 -2.41
C ALA A 9 1.61 -6.97 -2.73
N ILE A 10 1.19 -5.93 -2.01
CA ILE A 10 0.00 -5.14 -2.32
C ILE A 10 0.46 -3.74 -2.68
N LEU A 11 0.12 -3.29 -3.89
CA LEU A 11 0.45 -1.95 -4.38
C LEU A 11 -0.80 -1.06 -4.32
N HIS A 12 -0.71 0.08 -3.65
CA HIS A 12 -1.77 1.08 -3.65
C HIS A 12 -1.20 2.51 -3.53
N TYR A 13 -1.98 3.54 -3.86
CA TYR A 13 -1.50 4.93 -3.78
C TYR A 13 -1.23 5.36 -2.33
N SER A 14 -2.05 4.89 -1.40
CA SER A 14 -1.90 5.09 0.04
C SER A 14 -2.06 3.81 0.84
N ALA A 15 -1.51 3.83 2.04
CA ALA A 15 -1.70 2.82 3.07
C ALA A 15 -2.19 3.47 4.37
N PRO A 16 -2.72 2.69 5.33
CA PRO A 16 -2.97 3.16 6.69
C PRO A 16 -1.79 4.00 7.21
N PRO A 17 -2.05 5.10 7.94
CA PRO A 17 -3.31 5.50 8.55
C PRO A 17 -4.24 6.32 7.63
N VAL A 18 -3.96 6.44 6.34
CA VAL A 18 -4.88 7.09 5.40
C VAL A 18 -6.23 6.36 5.44
N VAL A 19 -7.30 7.11 5.70
CA VAL A 19 -8.66 6.56 5.83
C VAL A 19 -9.33 6.57 4.47
N GLY A 20 -9.64 5.38 3.96
CA GLY A 20 -10.40 5.17 2.73
C GLY A 20 -10.89 3.73 2.61
N GLY A 21 -11.82 3.49 1.70
CA GLY A 21 -12.46 2.18 1.53
C GLY A 21 -11.48 1.11 1.04
N VAL A 22 -10.59 1.45 0.10
CA VAL A 22 -9.60 0.52 -0.45
C VAL A 22 -8.50 0.24 0.56
N GLU A 23 -8.07 1.25 1.33
CA GLU A 23 -7.09 1.10 2.40
C GLU A 23 -7.57 0.13 3.49
N ALA A 24 -8.87 0.15 3.81
CA ALA A 24 -9.47 -0.80 4.74
C ALA A 24 -9.45 -2.24 4.20
N VAL A 25 -9.78 -2.44 2.92
CA VAL A 25 -9.73 -3.77 2.27
C VAL A 25 -8.29 -4.28 2.16
N MET A 26 -7.36 -3.41 1.77
CA MET A 26 -5.94 -3.72 1.72
C MET A 26 -5.42 -4.16 3.11
N LEU A 27 -5.78 -3.43 4.16
CA LEU A 27 -5.39 -3.77 5.53
C LEU A 27 -5.98 -5.12 5.97
N ALA A 28 -7.23 -5.42 5.59
CA ALA A 28 -7.83 -6.73 5.85
C ALA A 28 -7.06 -7.86 5.16
N HIS A 29 -6.68 -7.68 3.89
CA HIS A 29 -5.87 -8.67 3.16
C HIS A 29 -4.46 -8.83 3.76
N ALA A 30 -3.79 -7.73 4.12
CA ALA A 30 -2.48 -7.80 4.77
C ALA A 30 -2.53 -8.62 6.07
N ARG A 31 -3.58 -8.44 6.88
CA ARG A 31 -3.82 -9.24 8.10
C ARG A 31 -4.03 -10.72 7.78
N THR A 32 -4.93 -11.03 6.85
CA THR A 32 -5.21 -12.42 6.46
C THR A 32 -3.97 -13.13 5.91
N PHE A 33 -3.12 -12.44 5.15
CA PHE A 33 -1.88 -13.01 4.62
C PHE A 33 -0.85 -13.28 5.71
N VAL A 34 -0.67 -12.34 6.65
CA VAL A 34 0.19 -12.53 7.81
C VAL A 34 -0.29 -13.71 8.67
N GLU A 35 -1.60 -13.80 8.95
CA GLU A 35 -2.21 -14.90 9.71
C GLU A 35 -2.01 -16.26 9.01
N ALA A 36 -1.98 -16.29 7.67
CA ALA A 36 -1.65 -17.47 6.88
C ALA A 36 -0.13 -17.78 6.82
N GLY A 37 0.71 -16.97 7.46
CA GLY A 37 2.17 -17.09 7.46
C GLY A 37 2.83 -16.68 6.14
N LEU A 38 2.14 -15.92 5.29
CA LEU A 38 2.73 -15.35 4.09
C LEU A 38 3.48 -14.07 4.42
N LYS A 39 4.63 -13.87 3.79
CA LYS A 39 5.32 -12.58 3.82
C LYS A 39 4.63 -11.62 2.87
N VAL A 40 4.16 -10.50 3.40
CA VAL A 40 3.49 -9.45 2.63
C VAL A 40 4.22 -8.13 2.76
N THR A 41 4.43 -7.46 1.63
CA THR A 41 4.93 -6.07 1.58
C THR A 41 3.85 -5.18 1.01
N VAL A 42 3.48 -4.12 1.73
CA VAL A 42 2.64 -3.04 1.20
C VAL A 42 3.57 -2.04 0.51
N VAL A 43 3.28 -1.71 -0.74
CA VAL A 43 3.98 -0.66 -1.50
C VAL A 43 3.02 0.51 -1.66
N ALA A 44 3.38 1.68 -1.15
CA ALA A 44 2.50 2.85 -1.19
C ALA A 44 3.25 4.18 -1.35
N GLY A 45 2.57 5.22 -1.84
CA GLY A 45 3.15 6.57 -1.90
C GLY A 45 3.13 7.30 -0.57
N ARG A 46 2.15 6.96 0.28
CA ARG A 46 2.01 7.48 1.65
C ARG A 46 1.45 6.40 2.58
N GLY A 47 1.98 6.30 3.79
CA GLY A 47 1.50 5.37 4.82
C GLY A 47 2.45 5.33 6.01
N ASP A 48 2.08 4.56 7.03
CA ASP A 48 2.89 4.33 8.22
C ASP A 48 2.96 2.84 8.53
N GLN A 49 4.17 2.35 8.78
CA GLN A 49 4.43 0.97 9.19
C GLN A 49 3.70 0.62 10.50
N ALA A 50 3.55 1.59 11.42
CA ALA A 50 2.86 1.40 12.69
C ALA A 50 1.36 1.14 12.53
N ALA A 51 0.77 1.45 11.37
CA ALA A 51 -0.63 1.20 11.07
C ALA A 51 -0.87 -0.13 10.31
N LEU A 52 0.18 -0.90 10.06
CA LEU A 52 0.13 -2.21 9.42
C LEU A 52 0.31 -3.35 10.46
N PRO A 53 -0.01 -4.61 10.10
CA PRO A 53 0.35 -5.77 10.92
C PRO A 53 1.86 -5.84 11.17
N ALA A 54 2.27 -6.31 12.35
CA ALA A 54 3.67 -6.33 12.75
C ALA A 54 4.61 -7.12 11.82
N ASP A 55 4.08 -8.19 11.19
CA ASP A 55 4.84 -9.04 10.27
C ASP A 55 4.67 -8.64 8.78
N ALA A 56 4.05 -7.50 8.51
CA ALA A 56 3.97 -6.91 7.17
C ALA A 56 5.04 -5.83 7.01
N ASP A 57 5.67 -5.76 5.84
CA ASP A 57 6.62 -4.70 5.50
C ASP A 57 5.91 -3.54 4.78
N LEU A 58 6.43 -2.31 4.92
CA LEU A 58 6.04 -1.14 4.15
C LEU A 58 7.21 -0.63 3.30
N ALA A 59 6.98 -0.50 2.00
CA ALA A 59 7.88 0.19 1.08
C ALA A 59 7.20 1.47 0.56
N LEU A 60 7.82 2.62 0.84
CA LEU A 60 7.32 3.91 0.36
C LEU A 60 7.93 4.29 -0.98
N VAL A 61 7.09 4.64 -1.94
CA VAL A 61 7.45 5.18 -3.27
C VAL A 61 6.67 6.48 -3.46
N PRO A 62 7.15 7.63 -2.94
CA PRO A 62 6.38 8.87 -2.88
C PRO A 62 5.73 9.31 -4.20
N GLU A 63 6.35 8.96 -5.34
CA GLU A 63 5.92 9.27 -6.69
C GLU A 63 4.57 8.66 -7.07
N ILE A 64 4.14 7.57 -6.41
CA ILE A 64 2.84 6.94 -6.67
C ILE A 64 1.71 7.51 -5.81
N ASP A 65 1.98 8.40 -4.84
CA ASP A 65 0.92 9.06 -4.09
C ASP A 65 0.08 9.92 -5.04
N SER A 66 -1.25 9.76 -5.03
CA SER A 66 -2.14 10.60 -5.85
C SER A 66 -2.02 12.09 -5.52
N ARG A 67 -1.45 12.45 -4.37
CA ARG A 67 -1.14 13.83 -3.97
C ARG A 67 0.28 14.28 -4.33
N HIS A 68 1.06 13.47 -5.04
CA HIS A 68 2.37 13.86 -5.53
C HIS A 68 2.26 15.12 -6.42
N PRO A 69 3.17 16.10 -6.31
CA PRO A 69 3.04 17.38 -7.02
C PRO A 69 2.82 17.24 -8.54
N GLU A 70 3.52 16.31 -9.18
CA GLU A 70 3.39 16.08 -10.62
C GLU A 70 2.01 15.51 -11.00
N ILE A 71 1.48 14.58 -10.20
CA ILE A 71 0.15 13.99 -10.42
C ILE A 71 -0.94 15.04 -10.18
N MET A 72 -0.78 15.87 -9.15
CA MET A 72 -1.70 16.96 -8.87
C MET A 72 -1.72 18.00 -9.99
N GLN A 73 -0.55 18.37 -10.51
CA GLN A 73 -0.45 19.29 -11.66
C GLN A 73 -1.14 18.70 -12.91
N ALA A 74 -0.86 17.43 -13.24
CA ALA A 74 -1.52 16.74 -14.33
C ALA A 74 -3.05 16.67 -14.12
N SER A 75 -3.51 16.41 -12.89
CA SER A 75 -4.93 16.37 -12.56
C SER A 75 -5.63 17.72 -12.77
N VAL A 76 -4.97 18.83 -12.43
CA VAL A 76 -5.47 20.18 -12.67
C VAL A 76 -5.58 20.47 -14.17
N GLN A 77 -4.57 20.07 -14.95
CA GLN A 77 -4.60 20.23 -16.41
C GLN A 77 -5.74 19.44 -17.04
N LEU A 78 -5.91 18.17 -16.66
CA LEU A 78 -7.00 17.32 -17.16
C LEU A 78 -8.38 17.84 -16.78
N ALA A 79 -8.53 18.45 -15.60
CA ALA A 79 -9.79 19.05 -15.16
C ALA A 79 -10.17 20.32 -15.94
N ALA A 80 -9.21 20.95 -16.63
CA ALA A 80 -9.43 22.17 -17.42
C ALA A 80 -9.93 21.92 -18.85
N GLY A 81 -9.91 20.67 -19.33
CA GLY A 81 -10.27 20.27 -20.70
C GLY A 81 -9.09 20.34 -21.68
#